data_AF-A0A7X0HS81-F1
#
_entry.id   AF-A0A7X0HS81-F1
#
_cell.length_a   1.000
_cell.length_b   1.000
_cell.length_c   1.000
_cell.angle_alpha   90.00
_cell.angle_beta   90.00
_cell.angle_gamma   90.00
#
_symmetry.space_group_name_H-M   'P 1'
#
loop_
_entity.id
_entity.type
_entity.pdbx_description
1 polymer ?
#
loop_
_entity_poly.entity_id
_entity_poly.type
_entity_poly.pdbx_seq_one_letter_code
_entity_poly.pdbx_strand_id
1 'polypeptide(L)' 'MRTFTATVKAPDYPPREKHPTIFNTFDSLNSGEAMQLINDHDPKPLFYQFMMERTDQFTWEYLEEGPEIWKVAISKK' A
#
# COMPACT_ATOMS: atom_id res chain seq x y z
N MET A 1 -18.71 4.16 -0.74
CA MET A 1 -17.64 3.24 -0.29
C MET A 1 -16.60 3.20 -1.39
N ARG A 2 -15.33 3.44 -1.05
CA ARG A 2 -14.24 3.30 -2.04
C ARG A 2 -14.02 1.81 -2.28
N THR A 3 -14.03 1.38 -3.54
CA THR A 3 -13.79 -0.02 -3.89
C THR A 3 -12.29 -0.22 -4.09
N PHE A 4 -11.71 -1.19 -3.39
CA PHE A 4 -10.32 -1.60 -3.58
C PHE A 4 -10.30 -2.94 -4.30
N THR A 5 -9.45 -3.07 -5.32
CA THR A 5 -9.23 -4.32 -6.05
C THR A 5 -8.51 -5.35 -5.17
N ALA A 6 -7.66 -4.88 -4.25
CA ALA A 6 -6.95 -5.72 -3.32
C ALA A 6 -6.80 -5.06 -1.94
N THR A 7 -6.67 -5.88 -0.89
CA THR A 7 -6.31 -5.42 0.46
C THR A 7 -5.15 -6.26 0.97
N VAL A 8 -4.09 -5.59 1.43
CA VAL A 8 -2.92 -6.23 2.05
C VAL A 8 -2.81 -5.78 3.50
N LYS A 9 -2.81 -6.75 4.41
CA LYS A 9 -2.54 -6.54 5.83
C LYS A 9 -1.08 -6.91 6.09
N ALA A 10 -0.22 -5.92 6.22
CA ALA A 10 1.22 -6.15 6.38
C ALA A 10 1.58 -7.03 7.60
N PRO A 11 0.90 -6.95 8.76
CA PRO A 11 1.19 -7.82 9.90
C PRO A 11 0.95 -9.32 9.65
N ASP A 12 0.15 -9.68 8.64
CA ASP A 12 -0.18 -11.07 8.33
C ASP A 12 0.98 -11.80 7.60
N TYR A 13 2.02 -11.07 7.16
CA TYR A 13 3.16 -11.61 6.43
C TYR A 13 4.45 -11.58 7.25
N PRO A 14 5.35 -12.58 7.10
CA PRO A 14 6.70 -12.53 7.67
C PRO A 14 7.47 -11.27 7.23
N PRO A 15 8.38 -10.70 8.05
CA PRO A 15 9.07 -9.45 7.73
C PRO A 15 9.75 -9.42 6.35
N ARG A 16 10.30 -10.54 5.90
CA ARG A 16 10.99 -10.66 4.60
C ARG A 16 10.02 -10.69 3.41
N GLU A 17 8.76 -11.00 3.64
CA GLU A 17 7.73 -11.17 2.61
C GLU A 17 6.79 -9.95 2.53
N LYS A 18 6.72 -9.12 3.57
CA LYS A 18 5.84 -7.92 3.61
C LYS A 18 6.01 -7.03 2.38
N HIS A 19 7.23 -6.54 2.14
CA HIS A 19 7.48 -5.61 1.03
C HIS A 19 7.26 -6.29 -0.32
N PRO A 20 7.85 -7.48 -0.62
CA PRO A 20 7.56 -8.19 -1.87
C PRO A 20 6.07 -8.37 -2.14
N THR A 21 5.27 -8.78 -1.14
CA THR A 21 3.84 -8.95 -1.30
C THR A 21 3.13 -7.64 -1.62
N ILE A 22 3.46 -6.54 -0.95
CA ILE A 22 2.83 -5.23 -1.21
C ILE A 22 3.16 -4.74 -2.63
N PHE A 23 4.43 -4.82 -3.04
CA PHE A 23 4.85 -4.40 -4.38
C PHE A 23 4.24 -5.29 -5.47
N ASN A 24 4.28 -6.62 -5.32
CA ASN A 24 3.67 -7.53 -6.27
C ASN A 24 2.15 -7.29 -6.40
N THR A 25 1.48 -7.02 -5.28
CA THR A 25 0.05 -6.69 -5.29
C THR A 25 -0.21 -5.39 -6.06
N PHE A 26 0.56 -4.33 -5.79
CA PHE A 26 0.45 -3.07 -6.53
C PHE A 26 0.74 -3.25 -8.02
N ASP A 27 1.79 -4.00 -8.37
CA ASP A 27 2.19 -4.22 -9.76
C ASP A 27 1.14 -4.99 -10.55
N SER A 28 0.38 -5.87 -9.87
CA SER A 28 -0.73 -6.62 -10.46
C SER A 28 -1.99 -5.79 -10.76
N LEU A 29 -2.09 -4.57 -10.22
CA LEU A 29 -3.22 -3.67 -10.48
C LEU A 29 -3.21 -3.18 -11.94
N ASN A 30 -4.39 -2.92 -12.48
CA ASN A 30 -4.55 -2.13 -13.71
C ASN A 30 -4.46 -0.63 -13.41
N SER A 31 -4.16 0.18 -14.42
CA SER A 31 -4.27 1.65 -14.32
C SER A 31 -5.70 2.04 -13.90
N GLY A 32 -5.80 2.95 -12.93
CA GLY A 32 -7.08 3.37 -12.33
C GLY A 32 -7.56 2.50 -11.17
N GLU A 33 -6.97 1.34 -10.93
CA GLU A 33 -7.29 0.49 -9.77
C GLU A 33 -6.52 0.91 -8.53
N ALA A 34 -7.02 0.49 -7.36
CA ALA A 34 -6.42 0.79 -6.08
C ALA A 34 -6.38 -0.42 -5.16
N MET A 35 -5.35 -0.49 -4.34
CA MET A 35 -5.25 -1.40 -3.21
C MET A 35 -5.30 -0.65 -1.88
N GLN A 36 -5.74 -1.35 -0.84
CA GLN A 36 -5.66 -0.88 0.54
C GLN A 36 -4.50 -1.58 1.25
N LEU A 37 -3.60 -0.81 1.84
CA LEU A 37 -2.60 -1.29 2.78
C LEU A 37 -3.07 -1.04 4.20
N ILE A 38 -3.00 -2.07 5.06
CA ILE A 38 -3.26 -1.99 6.49
C ILE A 38 -1.98 -2.36 7.23
N ASN A 39 -1.53 -1.51 8.15
CA ASN A 39 -0.31 -1.69 8.91
C ASN A 39 -0.49 -1.34 10.39
N ASP A 40 0.38 -1.87 11.25
CA ASP A 40 0.41 -1.61 12.70
C ASP A 40 1.26 -0.38 13.09
N HIS A 41 1.89 0.28 12.10
CA HIS A 41 2.67 1.51 12.24
C HIS A 41 2.61 2.34 10.96
N ASP A 42 3.08 3.59 11.02
CA ASP A 42 3.13 4.48 9.86
C ASP A 42 3.98 3.88 8.72
N PRO A 43 3.40 3.59 7.53
CA PRO A 43 4.13 3.06 6.37
C PRO A 43 4.97 4.11 5.63
N LYS A 44 5.31 5.25 6.24
CA LYS A 44 6.15 6.29 5.64
C LYS A 44 7.46 5.81 5.00
N PRO A 45 8.24 4.87 5.58
CA PRO A 45 9.42 4.32 4.89
C PRO A 45 9.07 3.61 3.58
N LEU A 46 7.94 2.90 3.54
CA LEU A 46 7.44 2.22 2.34
C LEU A 46 6.98 3.24 1.29
N PHE A 47 6.34 4.34 1.69
CA PHE A 47 5.99 5.44 0.78
C PHE A 47 7.22 5.96 0.02
N TYR A 48 8.34 6.20 0.72
CA TYR A 48 9.58 6.64 0.08
C TYR A 48 10.14 5.59 -0.89
N GLN A 49 10.04 4.30 -0.54
CA GLN A 49 10.45 3.22 -1.44
C GLN A 49 9.59 3.20 -2.73
N PHE A 50 8.28 3.40 -2.61
CA PHE A 50 7.38 3.55 -3.76
C PHE A 50 7.76 4.77 -4.63
N MET A 51 8.08 5.91 -4.02
CA MET A 51 8.51 7.11 -4.76
C MET A 51 9.77 6.87 -5.60
N MET A 52 10.68 6.03 -5.10
CA MET A 52 11.92 5.66 -5.80
C MET A 52 11.71 4.59 -6.87
N GLU A 53 10.92 3.55 -6.59
CA GLU A 53 10.80 2.38 -7.46
C GLU A 53 9.63 2.45 -8.46
N ARG A 54 8.62 3.27 -8.18
CA ARG A 54 7.39 3.44 -8.98
C ARG A 54 7.11 4.92 -9.21
N THR A 55 8.16 5.69 -9.51
CA THR A 55 8.06 7.13 -9.74
C THR A 55 6.98 7.45 -10.76
N ASP A 56 6.07 8.36 -10.38
CA ASP A 56 4.94 8.83 -11.19
C ASP A 56 3.92 7.75 -11.62
N GLN A 57 3.94 6.56 -11.01
CA GLN A 57 3.01 5.47 -11.33
C GLN A 57 1.87 5.29 -10.33
N PHE A 58 1.89 6.03 -9.21
CA PHE A 58 0.91 5.84 -8.14
C PHE A 58 0.46 7.14 -7.48
N THR A 59 -0.64 7.04 -6.73
CA THR A 59 -1.06 8.02 -5.73
C THR A 59 -1.11 7.36 -4.36
N TRP A 60 -0.85 8.13 -3.31
CA TRP A 60 -0.83 7.67 -1.93
C TRP A 60 -1.75 8.53 -1.07
N GLU A 61 -2.70 7.90 -0.39
CA GLU A 61 -3.67 8.59 0.46
C GLU A 61 -3.86 7.85 1.77
N TYR A 62 -3.68 8.56 2.88
CA TYR A 62 -4.00 8.03 4.20
C TYR A 62 -5.52 7.99 4.37
N LEU A 63 -6.04 6.82 4.75
CA LEU A 63 -7.44 6.60 5.12
C LEU A 63 -7.61 6.59 6.64
N GLU A 64 -6.55 6.21 7.37
CA GLU A 64 -6.51 6.18 8.83
C GLU A 64 -5.05 6.34 9.29
N GLU A 65 -4.81 7.22 10.26
CA GLU A 65 -3.48 7.64 10.74
C GLU A 65 -3.27 7.29 12.22
N GLY A 66 -3.42 6.01 12.57
CA GLY A 66 -3.06 5.49 13.88
C GLY A 66 -3.87 6.05 15.07
N PRO A 67 -3.42 5.78 16.32
CA PRO A 67 -2.19 5.06 16.68
C PRO A 67 -2.31 3.53 16.59
N GLU A 68 -3.53 2.98 16.55
CA GLU A 68 -3.76 1.53 16.58
C GLU A 68 -3.62 0.88 15.21
N ILE A 69 -4.10 1.55 14.16
CA ILE A 69 -4.12 1.03 12.80
C ILE A 69 -3.80 2.15 11.82
N TRP A 70 -2.97 1.84 10.83
CA TRP A 70 -2.67 2.70 9.70
C TRP A 70 -3.26 2.11 8.44
N LYS A 71 -4.06 2.90 7.72
CA LYS A 71 -4.66 2.48 6.45
C LYS A 71 -4.27 3.46 5.36
N VAL A 72 -3.82 2.93 4.23
CA VAL A 72 -3.43 3.72 3.07
C VAL A 72 -4.11 3.16 1.83
N ALA A 73 -4.68 4.04 1.00
CA ALA A 73 -5.05 3.74 -0.37
C ALA A 73 -3.85 4.03 -1.29
N ILE A 74 -3.44 3.01 -2.05
CA ILE A 74 -2.41 3.11 -3.07
C ILE A 74 -3.10 2.85 -4.41
N SER A 75 -3.24 3.89 -5.24
CA SER A 75 -3.85 3.75 -6.57
C SER A 75 -2.79 3.75 -7.64
N LYS A 76 -2.96 2.92 -8.67
CA LYS A 76 -2.09 2.91 -9.85
C LYS A 76 -2.63 3.91 -10.88
N LYS A 77 -1.74 4.76 -11.40
CA LYS A 77 -2.06 5.71 -12.48
C LYS A 77 -2.18 4.99 -13.81
#